data_AF-E6R6V3-F1
#
_entry.id   AF-E6R6V3-F1
#
_cell.length_a   1.000
_cell.length_b   1.000
_cell.length_c   1.000
_cell.angle_alpha   90.00
_cell.angle_beta   90.00
_cell.angle_gamma   90.00
#
_symmetry.space_group_name_H-M   'P 1'
#
loop_
_entity.id
_entity.type
_entity.pdbx_description
1 polymer ?
#
loop_
_entity_poly.entity_id
_entity_poly.type
_entity_poly.pdbx_seq_one_letter_code
_entity_poly.pdbx_strand_id
1 'polypeptide(L)'
;MITHMQPHGAAVKRPLYPPRPPPGIKRKLWEWKIKFDCTFALSVMWPGEQMVIWATFVIITLLVLVYVYNYLPSQIVHTSQRLAYYIHGDETAHFMEQIGRNIVHGWAINMNGKGEPFLK
;
A
#
# COMPACT_ATOMS: atom_id res chain seq x y z
N MET A 1 39.36 -33.17 -55.26
CA MET A 1 39.67 -32.59 -53.94
C MET A 1 38.59 -31.55 -53.64
N ILE A 2 37.50 -31.99 -52.99
CA ILE A 2 36.31 -31.16 -52.74
C ILE A 2 36.45 -30.58 -51.32
N THR A 3 36.56 -29.26 -51.23
CA THR A 3 36.65 -28.53 -49.97
C THR A 3 35.30 -28.59 -49.25
N HIS A 4 35.28 -29.25 -48.10
CA HIS A 4 34.11 -29.31 -47.22
C HIS A 4 33.95 -27.94 -46.52
N MET A 5 33.11 -27.06 -47.07
CA MET A 5 32.71 -25.83 -46.36
C MET A 5 31.76 -26.20 -45.22
N GLN A 6 32.24 -26.07 -43.97
CA GLN A 6 31.39 -26.16 -42.78
C GLN A 6 30.40 -24.99 -42.79
N PRO A 7 29.08 -25.23 -42.60
CA PRO A 7 28.14 -24.14 -42.39
C PRO A 7 28.42 -23.51 -41.02
N HIS A 8 28.84 -22.25 -41.02
CA HIS A 8 28.91 -21.46 -39.79
C HIS A 8 27.50 -21.35 -39.21
N GLY A 9 27.24 -22.14 -38.15
CA GLY A 9 25.97 -22.16 -37.45
C GLY A 9 25.59 -20.76 -36.99
N ALA A 10 24.39 -20.33 -37.35
CA ALA A 10 23.83 -19.06 -36.91
C ALA A 10 23.87 -19.00 -35.38
N ALA A 11 24.71 -18.10 -34.85
CA ALA A 11 24.85 -17.91 -33.42
C ALA A 11 23.49 -17.53 -32.82
N VAL A 12 22.92 -18.43 -32.02
CA VAL A 12 21.70 -18.18 -31.24
C VAL A 12 22.01 -17.01 -30.30
N LYS A 13 21.52 -15.80 -30.64
CA LYS A 13 21.65 -14.63 -29.77
C LYS A 13 20.84 -14.90 -28.50
N ARG A 14 21.51 -15.35 -27.44
CA ARG A 14 20.92 -15.41 -26.11
C ARG A 14 20.61 -13.97 -25.69
N PRO A 15 19.38 -13.66 -25.26
CA PRO A 15 19.07 -12.32 -24.83
C PRO A 15 19.91 -11.97 -23.61
N LEU A 16 20.54 -10.80 -23.61
CA LEU A 16 21.38 -10.32 -22.51
C LEU A 16 20.57 -10.06 -21.24
N TYR A 17 19.27 -9.83 -21.39
CA TYR A 17 18.32 -9.58 -20.30
C TYR A 17 17.14 -10.55 -20.38
N PRO A 18 16.53 -10.91 -19.23
CA PRO A 18 15.34 -11.73 -19.22
C PRO A 18 14.24 -11.07 -20.08
N PRO A 19 13.54 -11.84 -20.92
CA PRO A 19 12.50 -11.28 -21.76
C PRO A 19 11.39 -10.71 -20.89
N ARG A 20 10.96 -9.49 -21.24
CA ARG A 20 9.81 -8.82 -20.63
C ARG A 20 8.56 -9.73 -20.68
N PRO A 21 7.80 -9.83 -19.56
CA PRO A 21 6.68 -10.75 -19.49
C PRO A 21 5.55 -10.37 -20.47
N PRO A 22 4.70 -11.36 -20.86
CA PRO A 22 3.56 -11.15 -21.74
C PRO A 22 2.59 -10.05 -21.21
N PRO A 23 1.87 -9.35 -22.10
CA PRO A 23 0.93 -8.31 -21.70
C PRO A 23 -0.16 -8.85 -20.76
N GLY A 24 -0.46 -8.09 -19.70
CA GLY A 24 -1.43 -8.46 -18.67
C GLY A 24 -1.02 -7.97 -17.28
N ILE A 25 -1.68 -8.50 -16.23
CA ILE A 25 -1.43 -8.14 -14.82
C ILE A 25 0.02 -8.45 -14.42
N LYS A 26 0.55 -9.58 -14.89
CA LYS A 26 1.95 -9.99 -14.66
C LYS A 26 2.95 -8.93 -15.13
N ARG A 27 2.65 -8.23 -16.22
CA ARG A 27 3.50 -7.15 -16.73
C ARG A 27 3.44 -5.91 -15.85
N LYS A 28 2.27 -5.54 -15.35
CA LYS A 28 2.14 -4.40 -14.41
C LYS A 28 2.86 -4.66 -13.09
N LEU A 29 2.74 -5.87 -12.54
CA LEU A 29 3.48 -6.27 -11.34
C LEU A 29 4.99 -6.27 -11.56
N TRP A 30 5.44 -6.74 -12.73
CA TRP A 30 6.86 -6.68 -13.08
C TRP A 30 7.36 -5.23 -13.24
N GLU A 31 6.60 -4.36 -13.91
CA GLU A 31 6.93 -2.93 -14.03
C GLU A 31 7.00 -2.25 -12.66
N TRP A 32 6.07 -2.56 -11.75
CA TRP A 32 6.08 -2.04 -10.39
C TRP A 32 7.30 -2.53 -9.61
N LYS A 33 7.57 -3.83 -9.65
CA LYS A 33 8.76 -4.41 -9.00
C LYS A 33 10.03 -3.70 -9.46
N ILE A 34 10.23 -3.57 -10.78
CA ILE A 34 11.44 -2.93 -11.31
C ILE A 34 11.53 -1.46 -10.88
N LYS A 35 10.41 -0.72 -10.87
CA LYS A 35 10.40 0.67 -10.36
C LYS A 35 10.83 0.74 -8.90
N PHE A 36 10.28 -0.13 -8.04
CA PHE A 36 10.66 -0.21 -6.63
C PHE A 36 12.14 -0.61 -6.43
N ASP A 37 12.60 -1.63 -7.16
CA ASP A 37 13.99 -2.10 -7.10
C ASP A 37 14.96 -0.97 -7.54
N CYS A 38 14.58 -0.16 -8.52
CA CYS A 38 15.36 1.00 -8.97
C CYS A 38 15.33 2.18 -7.99
N THR A 39 14.18 2.53 -7.41
CA THR A 39 14.08 3.70 -6.50
C THR A 39 14.86 3.51 -5.21
N PHE A 40 14.94 2.28 -4.73
CA PHE A 40 15.65 1.94 -3.49
C PHE A 40 17.03 1.31 -3.75
N ALA A 41 17.50 1.29 -5.00
CA ALA A 41 18.76 0.67 -5.43
C ALA A 41 18.96 -0.78 -4.93
N LEU A 42 17.87 -1.52 -4.75
CA LEU A 42 17.86 -2.89 -4.22
C LEU A 42 18.56 -3.87 -5.17
N SER A 43 18.74 -3.49 -6.44
CA SER A 43 19.39 -4.32 -7.45
C SER A 43 20.89 -4.53 -7.26
N VAL A 44 21.56 -3.67 -6.48
CA VAL A 44 23.02 -3.73 -6.23
C VAL A 44 23.35 -4.41 -4.90
N MET A 45 22.33 -4.63 -4.06
CA MET A 45 22.48 -5.05 -2.68
C MET A 45 22.52 -6.58 -2.54
N TRP A 46 23.17 -7.08 -1.48
CA TRP A 46 23.17 -8.51 -1.19
C TRP A 46 21.75 -8.96 -0.79
N PRO A 47 21.27 -10.15 -1.25
CA PRO A 47 19.90 -10.61 -0.99
C PRO A 47 19.50 -10.64 0.49
N GLY A 48 20.45 -10.81 1.41
CA GLY A 48 20.17 -10.74 2.85
C GLY A 48 19.82 -9.33 3.34
N GLU A 49 20.54 -8.31 2.89
CA GLU A 49 20.27 -6.91 3.27
C GLU A 49 18.95 -6.41 2.67
N GLN A 50 18.63 -6.85 1.45
CA GLN A 50 17.33 -6.58 0.84
C GLN A 50 16.16 -7.07 1.71
N MET A 51 16.27 -8.25 2.33
CA MET A 51 15.21 -8.78 3.21
C MET A 51 14.96 -7.88 4.43
N VAL A 52 16.01 -7.28 5.00
CA VAL A 52 15.88 -6.37 6.15
C VAL A 52 15.13 -5.09 5.77
N ILE A 53 15.40 -4.56 4.57
CA ILE A 53 14.69 -3.38 4.06
C ILE A 53 13.20 -3.68 3.85
N TRP A 54 12.87 -4.82 3.22
CA TRP A 54 11.47 -5.24 3.05
C TRP A 54 10.77 -5.45 4.39
N ALA A 55 11.42 -6.10 5.36
CA ALA A 55 10.86 -6.29 6.69
C ALA A 55 10.58 -4.94 7.37
N THR A 56 11.53 -4.01 7.31
CA THR A 56 11.39 -2.65 7.88
C THR A 56 10.25 -1.89 7.22
N PHE A 57 10.16 -1.94 5.89
CA PHE A 57 9.11 -1.29 5.13
C PHE A 57 7.73 -1.85 5.48
N VAL A 58 7.60 -3.17 5.62
CA VAL A 58 6.36 -3.82 6.05
C VAL A 58 5.99 -3.41 7.47
N ILE A 59 6.94 -3.40 8.40
CA ILE A 59 6.70 -2.98 9.79
C ILE A 59 6.20 -1.53 9.82
N ILE A 60 6.90 -0.60 9.17
CA ILE A 60 6.51 0.82 9.11
C ILE A 60 5.11 0.94 8.48
N THR A 61 4.86 0.26 7.37
CA THR A 61 3.56 0.28 6.70
C THR A 61 2.44 -0.26 7.59
N LEU A 62 2.68 -1.35 8.32
CA LEU A 62 1.71 -1.90 9.27
C LEU A 62 1.45 -0.94 10.43
N LEU A 63 2.49 -0.31 10.98
CA LEU A 63 2.34 0.70 12.02
C LEU A 63 1.49 1.89 11.53
N VAL A 64 1.75 2.36 10.31
CA VAL A 64 0.96 3.43 9.68
C VAL A 64 -0.48 2.99 9.47
N LEU A 65 -0.73 1.77 8.98
CA LEU A 65 -2.08 1.25 8.79
C LEU A 65 -2.82 1.10 10.11
N VAL A 66 -2.17 0.60 11.16
CA VAL A 66 -2.75 0.51 12.51
C VAL A 66 -3.08 1.90 13.02
N TYR A 67 -2.19 2.88 12.86
CA TYR A 67 -2.44 4.27 13.26
C TYR A 67 -3.58 4.90 12.46
N VAL A 68 -3.57 4.77 11.15
CA VAL A 68 -4.62 5.29 10.26
C VAL A 68 -5.97 4.66 10.59
N TYR A 69 -5.99 3.36 10.85
CA TYR A 69 -7.20 2.69 11.27
C TYR A 69 -7.64 3.29 12.61
N ASN A 70 -6.86 3.15 13.69
CA ASN A 70 -7.24 3.53 15.06
C ASN A 70 -7.49 5.02 15.29
N TYR A 71 -6.70 5.91 14.68
CA TYR A 71 -6.66 7.32 15.07
C TYR A 71 -7.33 8.26 14.07
N LEU A 72 -7.27 7.96 12.77
CA LEU A 72 -7.83 8.82 11.74
C LEU A 72 -9.35 9.11 11.90
N PRO A 73 -10.24 8.14 12.23
CA PRO A 73 -11.67 8.43 12.32
C PRO A 73 -11.99 9.42 13.44
N SER A 74 -11.28 9.33 14.58
CA SER A 74 -11.42 10.30 15.67
C SER A 74 -11.01 11.71 15.23
N GLN A 75 -9.90 11.84 14.49
CA GLN A 75 -9.43 13.14 14.01
C GLN A 75 -10.36 13.79 12.98
N ILE A 76 -10.94 12.99 12.07
CA ILE A 76 -11.88 13.49 11.07
C ILE A 76 -13.11 14.08 11.76
N VAL A 77 -13.63 13.41 12.79
CA VAL A 77 -14.78 13.87 13.57
C VAL A 77 -14.46 15.18 14.31
N HIS A 78 -13.30 15.28 14.97
CA HIS A 78 -12.92 16.52 15.66
C HIS A 78 -12.75 17.70 14.69
N THR A 79 -12.17 17.45 13.51
CA THR A 79 -11.95 18.50 12.52
C THR A 79 -13.26 18.94 11.87
N SER A 80 -14.17 17.99 11.60
CA SER A 80 -15.48 18.32 11.02
C SER A 80 -16.36 19.12 11.98
N GLN A 81 -16.29 18.86 13.29
CA GLN A 81 -16.99 19.65 14.31
C GLN A 81 -16.55 21.12 14.30
N ARG A 82 -15.24 21.36 14.28
CA ARG A 82 -14.68 22.73 14.24
C ARG A 82 -15.05 23.43 12.94
N LEU A 83 -15.01 22.71 11.81
CA LEU A 83 -15.44 23.24 10.53
C LEU A 83 -16.93 23.61 10.53
N ALA A 84 -17.79 22.76 11.10
CA ALA A 84 -19.22 23.03 11.22
C ALA A 84 -19.50 24.27 12.07
N TYR A 85 -18.81 24.42 13.20
CA TYR A 85 -18.88 25.61 14.04
C TYR A 85 -18.54 26.90 13.27
N TYR A 86 -17.46 26.88 12.48
CA TYR A 86 -17.05 28.06 11.73
C TYR A 86 -17.98 28.42 10.56
N ILE A 87 -18.65 27.45 9.94
CA ILE A 87 -19.52 27.70 8.78
C ILE A 87 -20.96 28.00 9.21
N HIS A 88 -21.50 27.25 10.16
CA HIS A 88 -22.94 27.21 10.45
C HIS A 88 -23.29 27.67 11.88
N GLY A 89 -22.29 27.97 12.73
CA GLY A 89 -22.52 28.38 14.13
C GLY A 89 -22.80 27.22 15.09
N ASP A 90 -23.33 27.56 16.27
CA ASP A 90 -23.33 26.70 17.46
C ASP A 90 -24.35 25.55 17.41
N GLU A 91 -25.56 25.80 16.88
CA GLU A 91 -26.66 24.83 16.88
C GLU A 91 -26.36 23.57 16.06
N THR A 92 -25.71 23.74 14.90
CA THR A 92 -25.35 22.64 14.00
C THR A 92 -24.06 21.94 14.44
N ALA A 93 -23.16 22.64 15.13
CA ALA A 93 -21.93 22.07 15.67
C ALA A 93 -22.23 21.03 16.74
N HIS A 94 -23.18 21.29 17.64
CA HIS A 94 -23.59 20.35 18.69
C HIS A 94 -24.22 19.06 18.10
N PHE A 95 -25.02 19.19 17.04
CA PHE A 95 -25.60 18.04 16.34
C PHE A 95 -24.53 17.17 15.66
N MET A 96 -23.58 17.80 14.95
CA MET A 96 -22.45 17.10 14.32
C MET A 96 -21.52 16.46 15.35
N GLU A 97 -21.39 17.07 16.53
CA GLU A 97 -20.65 16.52 17.65
C GLU A 97 -21.27 15.22 18.17
N GLN A 98 -22.59 15.20 18.37
CA GLN A 98 -23.32 14.02 18.82
C GLN A 98 -23.22 12.86 17.81
N ILE A 99 -23.38 13.15 16.51
CA ILE A 99 -23.23 12.14 15.45
C ILE A 99 -21.79 11.60 15.44
N GLY A 100 -20.80 12.49 15.46
CA GLY A 100 -19.39 12.11 15.43
C GLY A 100 -18.97 11.23 16.61
N ARG A 101 -19.41 11.58 17.83
CA ARG A 101 -19.16 10.77 19.03
C ARG A 101 -19.78 9.38 18.91
N ASN A 102 -21.02 9.27 18.43
CA ASN A 102 -21.70 7.98 18.27
C ASN A 102 -21.01 7.09 17.23
N ILE A 103 -20.53 7.67 16.12
CA ILE A 103 -19.79 6.94 15.09
C ILE A 103 -18.46 6.43 15.63
N VAL A 104 -17.67 7.28 16.28
CA VAL A 104 -16.36 6.88 16.85
C VAL A 104 -16.55 5.86 17.95
N HIS A 105 -17.57 6.01 18.79
CA HIS A 105 -17.86 5.08 19.87
C HIS A 105 -18.31 3.72 19.34
N GLY A 106 -19.19 3.67 18.34
CA GLY A 106 -19.58 2.43 17.67
C GLY A 106 -18.41 1.74 16.97
N TRP A 107 -17.54 2.52 16.34
CA TRP A 107 -16.32 2.05 15.69
C TRP A 107 -15.32 1.47 16.70
N ALA A 108 -15.09 2.14 17.84
CA ALA A 108 -14.25 1.65 18.92
C ALA A 108 -14.82 0.39 19.61
N ILE A 109 -16.15 0.32 19.79
CA ILE A 109 -16.83 -0.86 20.33
C ILE A 109 -16.64 -2.07 19.40
N ASN A 110 -16.78 -1.87 18.08
CA ASN A 110 -16.56 -2.90 17.08
C ASN A 110 -15.14 -3.47 17.15
N MET A 111 -14.13 -2.62 17.36
CA MET A 111 -12.73 -3.04 17.48
C MET A 111 -12.39 -3.77 18.76
N ASN A 112 -13.10 -3.45 19.84
CA ASN A 112 -12.92 -4.11 21.12
C ASN A 112 -13.58 -5.50 21.16
N GLY A 113 -14.22 -5.94 20.06
CA GLY A 113 -14.91 -7.23 19.98
C GLY A 113 -16.16 -7.33 20.85
N LYS A 114 -16.57 -6.23 21.50
CA LYS A 114 -17.76 -6.14 22.35
C LYS A 114 -18.95 -5.72 21.50
N GLY A 115 -19.35 -6.56 20.55
CA GLY A 115 -20.52 -6.33 19.71
C GLY A 115 -21.82 -6.47 20.49
N GLU A 116 -22.13 -5.53 21.38
CA GLU A 116 -23.47 -5.42 21.94
C GLU A 116 -24.39 -4.84 20.86
N PRO A 117 -25.47 -5.54 20.47
CA PRO A 117 -26.34 -5.13 19.38
C PRO A 117 -27.03 -3.80 19.70
N PHE A 118 -27.05 -2.92 18.70
CA PHE A 118 -27.60 -1.56 18.72
C PHE A 118 -29.14 -1.49 18.86
N LEU A 119 -29.76 -2.42 19.60
CA LEU A 119 -31.21 -2.46 19.80
C LEU A 119 -31.55 -2.69 21.28
N LYS A 120 -31.93 -1.62 21.96
CA LYS A 120 -32.94 -1.66 23.01
C LYS A 120 -33.71 -0.36 23.07
#